data_AF-A0A7X8ELQ6-F1
#
_entry.id   AF-A0A7X8ELQ6-F1
#
_cell.length_a   1.000
_cell.length_b   1.000
_cell.length_c   1.000
_cell.angle_alpha   90.00
_cell.angle_beta   90.00
_cell.angle_gamma   90.00
#
_symmetry.space_group_name_H-M   'P 1'
#
loop_
_entity.id
_entity.type
_entity.pdbx_description
1 polymer ?
#
loop_
_entity_poly.entity_id
_entity_poly.type
_entity_poly.pdbx_seq_one_letter_code
_entity_poly.pdbx_strand_id
1 'polypeptide(L)' 'REIGVGRVSIPVGPLFAAVKGMTAYLEAIKGDQIAEGRTELVAPFSEFKDLVGFEKFRELEKDYLPEFVE' A
#
# COMPACT_ATOMS: atom_id res chain seq x y z
N ARG A 1 -23.33 17.41 -6.71
CA ARG A 1 -24.66 16.85 -7.09
C ARG A 1 -25.64 17.96 -7.50
N GLU A 2 -25.63 19.13 -6.84
CA GLU A 2 -26.51 20.27 -7.13
C GLU A 2 -26.39 20.88 -8.54
N ILE A 3 -25.25 20.73 -9.21
CA ILE A 3 -24.99 21.20 -10.60
C ILE A 3 -25.31 20.15 -11.70
N GLY A 4 -25.96 19.03 -11.37
CA GLY A 4 -26.49 18.08 -12.37
C GLY A 4 -25.45 17.21 -13.10
N VAL A 5 -24.21 17.13 -12.63
CA VAL A 5 -23.14 16.36 -13.31
C VAL A 5 -23.29 14.85 -13.06
N GLY A 6 -23.28 14.05 -14.13
CA GLY A 6 -23.42 12.58 -14.06
C GLY A 6 -22.14 11.82 -13.66
N ARG A 7 -20.97 12.41 -13.86
CA ARG A 7 -19.67 11.85 -13.43
C ARG A 7 -18.67 12.97 -13.18
N VAL A 8 -17.85 12.80 -12.16
CA VAL A 8 -16.62 13.59 -11.95
C VAL A 8 -15.44 12.68 -12.19
N SER A 9 -14.50 13.11 -13.02
CA SER A 9 -13.29 12.35 -13.34
C SER A 9 -12.09 12.98 -12.64
N ILE A 10 -11.33 12.20 -11.87
CA ILE A 10 -10.06 12.62 -11.26
C ILE A 10 -8.96 11.71 -11.82
N PRO A 11 -8.45 11.99 -13.03
CA PRO A 11 -7.66 11.03 -13.80
C PRO A 11 -6.27 10.74 -13.19
N VAL A 12 -5.64 11.75 -12.57
CA VAL A 12 -4.23 11.66 -12.13
C VAL A 12 -4.03 11.82 -10.63
N GLY A 13 -5.09 12.01 -9.86
CA GLY A 13 -5.03 12.25 -8.42
C GLY A 13 -4.21 11.18 -7.66
N PRO A 14 -4.49 9.89 -7.86
CA PRO A 14 -3.74 8.81 -7.19
C PRO A 14 -2.25 8.81 -7.57
N LEU A 15 -1.94 9.03 -8.85
CA LEU A 15 -0.56 9.05 -9.33
C LEU A 15 0.23 10.21 -8.71
N PHE A 16 -0.39 11.40 -8.61
CA PHE A 16 0.26 12.56 -8.00
C PHE A 16 0.55 12.33 -6.51
N ALA A 17 -0.38 11.70 -5.80
CA ALA A 17 -0.17 11.30 -4.40
C ALA A 17 0.98 10.29 -4.27
N ALA A 18 1.02 9.28 -5.14
CA ALA A 18 2.08 8.27 -5.15
C ALA A 18 3.46 8.89 -5.43
N VAL A 19 3.57 9.75 -6.44
CA VAL A 19 4.82 10.47 -6.76
C VAL A 19 5.29 11.29 -5.56
N LYS A 20 4.39 12.05 -4.92
CA LYS A 20 4.75 12.88 -3.77
C LYS A 20 5.23 12.04 -2.57
N GLY A 21 4.52 10.97 -2.24
CA GLY A 21 4.89 10.08 -1.13
C GLY A 21 6.23 9.39 -1.37
N MET A 22 6.45 8.87 -2.58
CA MET A 22 7.70 8.22 -2.96
C MET A 22 8.89 9.18 -2.90
N THR A 23 8.75 10.40 -3.43
CA THR A 23 9.81 11.42 -3.33
C THR A 23 10.13 11.75 -1.88
N ALA A 24 9.13 11.89 -1.01
CA ALA A 24 9.34 12.17 0.40
C ALA A 24 10.07 11.04 1.13
N TYR A 25 9.74 9.78 0.84
CA TYR A 25 10.43 8.62 1.40
C TYR A 25 11.88 8.53 0.91
N LEU A 26 12.10 8.66 -0.41
CA LEU A 26 13.44 8.60 -1.00
C LEU A 26 14.38 9.68 -0.47
N GLU A 27 13.87 10.91 -0.26
CA GLU A 27 14.68 11.98 0.33
C GLU A 27 15.04 11.66 1.79
N ALA A 28 14.16 10.99 2.54
CA ALA A 28 14.42 10.60 3.93
C ALA A 28 15.47 9.49 4.09
N ILE A 29 15.75 8.70 3.05
CA ILE A 29 16.75 7.61 3.08
C ILE A 29 18.01 7.92 2.25
N LYS A 30 18.08 9.12 1.66
CA LYS A 30 19.18 9.50 0.77
C LYS A 30 20.51 9.58 1.53
N GLY A 31 21.60 9.18 0.87
CA GLY A 31 22.94 9.22 1.46
C GLY A 31 23.16 8.15 2.53
N ASP A 32 22.63 6.95 2.29
CA ASP A 32 22.74 5.77 3.17
C ASP A 32 22.12 5.96 4.56
N GLN A 33 21.05 6.77 4.64
CA GLN A 33 20.29 6.97 5.85
C GLN A 33 19.13 5.99 5.96
N ILE A 34 18.72 5.69 7.19
CA ILE A 34 17.47 4.99 7.47
C ILE A 34 16.41 6.01 7.92
N ALA A 35 15.15 5.76 7.56
CA ALA A 35 14.02 6.61 7.94
C ALA A 35 13.50 6.27 9.36
N GLU A 36 14.40 6.23 10.35
CA GLU A 36 14.06 5.87 11.73
C GLU A 36 13.04 6.85 12.32
N GLY A 37 11.98 6.32 12.94
CA GLY A 37 10.90 7.12 13.52
C GLY A 37 9.96 7.79 12.51
N ARG A 38 10.21 7.66 11.20
CA ARG A 38 9.39 8.27 10.13
C ARG A 38 8.29 7.34 9.62
N THR A 39 7.52 6.76 10.54
CA THR A 39 6.48 5.77 10.20
C THR A 39 5.34 6.38 9.38
N GLU A 40 5.19 7.70 9.36
CA GLU A 40 4.21 8.41 8.55
C GLU A 40 4.53 8.42 7.04
N LEU A 41 5.76 8.07 6.65
CA LEU A 41 6.18 8.01 5.24
C LEU A 41 5.79 6.69 4.55
N VAL A 42 5.27 5.71 5.30
CA VAL A 42 4.95 4.38 4.79
C VAL A 42 3.58 3.94 5.26
N ALA A 43 2.93 3.08 4.48
CA ALA A 43 1.72 2.41 4.94
C ALA A 43 2.07 1.39 6.05
N PRO A 44 1.25 1.26 7.10
CA PRO A 44 1.40 0.17 8.06
C PRO A 44 1.36 -1.19 7.36
N PHE A 45 2.20 -2.13 7.79
CA PHE A 45 2.26 -3.45 7.18
C PHE A 45 0.93 -4.22 7.29
N SER A 46 0.17 -4.00 8.37
CA SER A 46 -1.19 -4.56 8.51
C SER A 46 -2.14 -4.09 7.40
N GLU A 47 -2.15 -2.79 7.10
CA GLU A 47 -2.99 -2.24 6.03
C GLU A 47 -2.55 -2.77 4.66
N PHE A 48 -1.24 -2.94 4.45
CA PHE A 48 -0.73 -3.57 3.24
C PHE A 48 -1.21 -5.03 3.11
N LYS A 49 -1.13 -5.83 4.18
CA LYS A 49 -1.63 -7.21 4.18
C LYS A 49 -3.10 -7.29 3.82
N ASP A 50 -3.91 -6.38 4.36
CA ASP A 50 -5.34 -6.31 4.07
C ASP A 50 -5.58 -5.94 2.59
N LEU A 51 -4.84 -4.95 2.07
CA LEU A 51 -4.92 -4.51 0.68
C LEU A 51 -4.59 -5.63 -0.31
N VAL A 52 -3.51 -6.38 -0.06
CA VAL A 52 -3.06 -7.47 -0.95
C VAL A 52 -3.81 -8.77 -0.72
N GLY A 53 -4.72 -8.82 0.25
CA GLY A 53 -5.49 -10.02 0.57
C GLY A 53 -4.66 -11.15 1.18
N PHE A 54 -3.59 -10.81 1.90
CA PHE A 54 -2.63 -11.77 2.44
C PHE A 54 -3.31 -12.88 3.26
N GLU A 55 -4.24 -12.53 4.16
CA GLU A 55 -4.91 -13.52 5.01
C GLU A 55 -5.78 -14.50 4.20
N LYS A 56 -6.35 -14.06 3.08
CA LYS A 56 -7.11 -14.95 2.17
C LYS A 56 -6.20 -15.98 1.52
N PHE A 57 -4.99 -15.59 1.15
CA PHE A 57 -4.00 -16.55 0.66
C PHE A 57 -3.64 -17.56 1.75
N ARG A 58 -3.44 -17.12 3.00
CA ARG A 58 -3.15 -18.00 4.13
C ARG A 58 -4.27 -19.01 4.43
N GLU A 59 -5.53 -18.63 4.23
CA GLU A 59 -6.67 -19.54 4.32
C GLU A 59 -6.63 -20.58 3.19
N LEU A 60 -6.43 -20.15 1.95
CA LEU A 60 -6.28 -21.05 0.81
C LEU A 60 -5.08 -22.00 0.96
N GLU A 61 -3.98 -21.54 1.53
CA GLU A 61 -2.82 -22.38 1.80
C GLU A 61 -3.18 -23.55 2.74
N LYS A 62 -4.02 -23.32 3.76
CA LYS A 62 -4.46 -24.39 4.67
C LYS A 62 -5.36 -25.40 3.98
N ASP A 63 -6.20 -24.94 3.06
CA ASP A 63 -7.18 -25.78 2.37
C ASP A 63 -6.55 -26.61 1.25
N TYR A 64 -5.48 -26.10 0.62
CA TYR A 64 -4.98 -26.64 -0.65
C TYR A 64 -3.50 -27.00 -0.67
N LEU A 65 -2.66 -26.47 0.21
CA LEU A 65 -1.27 -26.93 0.29
C LEU A 65 -1.20 -28.23 1.11
N PRO A 66 -0.29 -29.15 0.75
CA PRO A 66 0.02 -30.27 1.60
C PRO A 66 0.43 -29.76 2.99
N GLU A 67 -0.02 -30.42 4.05
CA GLU A 67 0.59 -30.22 5.36
C GLU A 67 2.09 -30.49 5.21
N PHE A 68 2.91 -29.54 5.65
CA PHE A 68 4.35 -29.68 5.61
C PHE A 68 4.71 -30.87 6.50
N VAL A 69 5.01 -32.01 5.89
CA VAL A 69 5.55 -33.18 6.60
C VAL A 69 7.05 -32.94 6.69
N GLU A 70 7.55 -32.69 7.92
CA GLU A 70 8.98 -32.60 8.23
C GLU A 70 9.77 -33.82 7.74
#